data_AF-A0A841WG57-F1
#
_entry.id   AF-A0A841WG57-F1
#
_cell.length_a   1.000
_cell.length_b   1.000
_cell.length_c   1.000
_cell.angle_alpha   90.00
_cell.angle_beta   90.00
_cell.angle_gamma   90.00
#
_symmetry.space_group_name_H-M   'P 1'
#
loop_
_entity.id
_entity.type
_entity.pdbx_description
1 polymer ?
#
loop_
_entity_poly.entity_id
_entity_poly.type
_entity_poly.pdbx_seq_one_letter_code
_entity_poly.pdbx_strand_id
1 'polypeptide(L)'
;MISQKQSQITNEILDGNLVKLMFKLSIPSTLGILMLSLNTFIDALFAGRFIGENALAGISLALPIITIINGFAFCIGVGSASVMSRAIGYGDVKTQSKIFGNLIVMSVVVSLLITIIGYHFGEKLILLMGGTGEVTLEGTKYFNTYILGSVFLILAEACNKLIKSEGEIKLTSIFDWLFV
;
A
#
# COMPACT_ATOMS: atom_id res chain seq x y z
N MET A 1 -18.07 -13.33 -19.98
CA MET A 1 -17.78 -11.92 -20.37
C MET A 1 -16.35 -11.49 -20.05
N ILE A 2 -15.75 -11.93 -18.94
CA ILE A 2 -14.34 -11.62 -18.58
C ILE A 2 -13.35 -12.21 -19.61
N SER A 3 -13.60 -13.44 -20.07
CA SER A 3 -12.74 -14.13 -21.06
C SER A 3 -12.67 -13.47 -22.44
N GLN A 4 -13.71 -12.74 -22.90
CA GLN A 4 -13.68 -12.05 -24.19
C GLN A 4 -12.90 -10.73 -24.13
N LYS A 5 -12.99 -10.00 -23.01
CA LYS A 5 -12.27 -8.74 -22.81
C LYS A 5 -10.77 -8.96 -22.59
N GLN A 6 -10.42 -10.07 -21.94
CA GLN A 6 -9.04 -10.49 -21.74
C GLN A 6 -8.39 -10.95 -23.05
N SER A 7 -9.13 -11.70 -23.89
CA SER A 7 -8.70 -12.05 -25.26
C SER A 7 -8.50 -10.83 -26.18
N GLN A 8 -9.29 -9.77 -26.03
CA GLN A 8 -9.14 -8.53 -26.81
C GLN A 8 -7.89 -7.73 -26.42
N ILE A 9 -7.56 -7.64 -25.13
CA ILE A 9 -6.33 -6.99 -24.65
C ILE A 9 -5.11 -7.80 -25.11
N THR A 10 -5.16 -9.14 -25.04
CA THR A 10 -4.09 -10.01 -25.54
C THR A 10 -3.86 -9.84 -27.04
N ASN A 11 -4.91 -9.70 -27.85
CA ASN A 11 -4.77 -9.43 -29.30
C ASN A 11 -4.25 -8.01 -29.60
N GLU A 12 -4.63 -6.97 -28.81
CA GLU A 12 -4.05 -5.62 -28.94
C GLU A 12 -2.56 -5.58 -28.53
N ILE A 13 -2.14 -6.40 -27.56
CA ILE A 13 -0.74 -6.53 -27.13
C ILE A 13 0.13 -7.25 -28.17
N LEU A 14 -0.43 -8.24 -28.87
CA LEU A 14 0.30 -9.09 -29.82
C LEU A 14 0.38 -8.51 -31.25
N ASP A 15 -0.70 -7.87 -31.74
CA ASP A 15 -0.78 -7.38 -33.14
C ASP A 15 -0.89 -5.85 -33.26
N GLY A 16 -1.02 -5.12 -32.14
CA GLY A 16 -1.17 -3.66 -32.14
C GLY A 16 0.15 -2.89 -32.25
N ASN A 17 0.09 -1.63 -32.68
CA ASN A 17 1.25 -0.74 -32.65
C ASN A 17 1.64 -0.46 -31.18
N LEU A 18 2.74 -1.08 -30.73
CA LEU A 18 3.25 -1.08 -29.36
C LEU A 18 3.27 0.33 -28.74
N VAL A 19 3.69 1.33 -29.51
CA VAL A 19 3.79 2.72 -29.05
C VAL A 19 2.41 3.30 -28.67
N LYS A 20 1.38 3.04 -29.49
CA LYS A 20 0.02 3.54 -29.22
C LYS A 20 -0.61 2.88 -28.00
N LEU A 21 -0.34 1.60 -27.79
CA LEU A 21 -0.80 0.86 -26.62
C LEU A 21 -0.07 1.33 -25.34
N MET A 22 1.24 1.54 -25.41
CA MET A 22 2.02 2.14 -24.32
C MET A 22 1.45 3.50 -23.92
N PHE A 23 1.19 4.42 -24.86
CA PHE A 23 0.58 5.71 -24.52
C PHE A 23 -0.84 5.56 -23.92
N LYS A 24 -1.67 4.66 -24.46
CA LYS A 24 -3.04 4.39 -23.97
C LYS A 24 -3.06 3.87 -22.51
N LEU A 25 -2.05 3.11 -22.08
CA LEU A 25 -1.92 2.58 -20.72
C LEU A 25 -1.13 3.51 -19.78
N SER A 26 -0.10 4.19 -20.29
CA SER A 26 0.75 5.08 -19.50
C SER A 26 0.04 6.35 -19.09
N ILE A 27 -0.77 6.97 -19.97
CA ILE A 27 -1.50 8.22 -19.65
C ILE A 27 -2.37 8.07 -18.39
N PRO A 28 -3.27 7.07 -18.28
CA PRO A 28 -4.08 6.91 -17.08
C PRO A 28 -3.24 6.54 -15.84
N SER A 29 -2.16 5.77 -16.02
CA SER A 29 -1.26 5.40 -14.92
C SER A 29 -0.51 6.62 -14.36
N THR A 30 0.02 7.49 -15.23
CA THR A 30 0.69 8.73 -14.83
C THR A 30 -0.27 9.70 -14.16
N LEU A 31 -1.50 9.86 -14.68
CA LEU A 31 -2.52 10.68 -14.03
C LEU A 31 -2.87 10.17 -12.62
N GLY A 32 -2.91 8.84 -12.43
CA GLY A 32 -3.11 8.24 -11.11
C GLY A 32 -2.00 8.60 -10.12
N ILE A 33 -0.74 8.46 -10.54
CA ILE A 33 0.42 8.81 -9.70
C ILE A 33 0.47 10.33 -9.41
N LEU A 34 0.09 11.17 -10.38
CA LEU A 34 -0.01 12.62 -10.20
C LEU A 34 -1.07 13.00 -9.15
N MET A 35 -2.27 12.39 -9.22
CA MET A 35 -3.32 12.62 -8.23
C MET A 35 -2.88 12.19 -6.82
N LEU A 36 -2.23 11.03 -6.69
CA LEU A 36 -1.67 10.56 -5.41
C LEU A 36 -0.65 11.56 -4.83
N SER A 37 0.22 12.08 -5.69
CA SER A 37 1.25 13.06 -5.31
C SER A 37 0.63 14.38 -4.87
N LEU A 38 -0.44 14.82 -5.55
CA LEU A 38 -1.19 16.02 -5.19
C LEU A 38 -1.90 15.87 -3.84
N ASN A 39 -2.54 14.74 -3.55
CA ASN A 39 -3.14 14.50 -2.24
C ASN A 39 -2.09 14.55 -1.14
N THR A 40 -0.97 13.84 -1.31
CA THR A 40 0.12 13.85 -0.32
C THR A 40 0.68 15.26 -0.10
N PHE A 41 0.79 16.05 -1.17
CA PHE A 41 1.24 17.44 -1.08
C PHE A 41 0.23 18.31 -0.33
N ILE A 42 -1.06 18.16 -0.61
CA ILE A 42 -2.14 18.86 0.09
C ILE A 42 -2.10 18.50 1.58
N ASP A 43 -2.02 17.22 1.93
CA ASP A 43 -1.94 16.75 3.32
C ASP A 43 -0.76 17.36 4.07
N ALA A 44 0.42 17.39 3.45
CA ALA A 44 1.60 18.04 4.03
C ALA A 44 1.40 19.55 4.22
N LEU A 45 0.74 20.22 3.26
CA LEU A 45 0.48 21.66 3.32
C LEU A 45 -0.55 22.00 4.41
N PHE A 46 -1.60 21.19 4.55
CA PHE A 46 -2.58 21.29 5.63
C PHE A 46 -1.94 20.99 6.99
N ALA A 47 -1.14 19.92 7.11
CA ALA A 47 -0.43 19.62 8.35
C ALA A 47 0.52 20.75 8.76
N GLY A 48 1.30 21.29 7.80
CA GLY A 48 2.21 22.41 8.05
C GLY A 48 1.50 23.70 8.47
N ARG A 49 0.36 24.04 7.86
CA ARG A 49 -0.39 25.27 8.19
C ARG A 49 -1.24 25.16 9.45
N PHE A 50 -1.90 24.03 9.68
CA PHE A 50 -2.89 23.88 10.76
C PHE A 50 -2.32 23.28 12.04
N ILE A 51 -1.28 22.44 11.95
CA ILE A 51 -0.65 21.77 13.11
C ILE A 51 0.68 22.45 13.49
N GLY A 52 1.35 23.07 12.52
CA GLY A 52 2.56 23.87 12.72
C GLY A 52 3.83 23.18 12.22
N GLU A 53 4.91 23.96 12.11
CA GLU A 53 6.19 23.52 11.52
C GLU A 53 6.83 22.36 12.30
N ASN A 54 6.77 22.39 13.64
CA ASN A 54 7.30 21.33 14.49
C ASN A 54 6.58 19.98 14.27
N ALA A 55 5.27 20.00 14.01
CA ALA A 55 4.50 18.80 13.73
C ALA A 55 4.80 18.23 12.34
N LEU A 56 4.92 19.08 11.31
CA LEU A 56 5.29 18.65 9.97
C LEU A 56 6.71 18.06 9.94
N ALA A 57 7.65 18.65 10.69
CA ALA A 57 8.98 18.09 10.88
C ALA A 57 8.90 16.71 11.55
N GLY A 58 8.10 16.56 12.61
CA GLY A 58 7.90 15.29 13.31
C GLY A 58 7.30 14.20 12.41
N ILE A 59 6.30 14.54 11.60
CA ILE A 59 5.71 13.63 10.60
C ILE A 59 6.77 13.20 9.58
N SER A 60 7.56 14.15 9.07
CA SER A 60 8.60 13.88 8.08
C SER A 60 9.68 12.91 8.60
N LEU A 61 10.02 13.00 9.89
CA LEU A 61 10.92 12.06 10.56
C LEU A 61 10.29 10.67 10.76
N ALA A 62 8.96 10.57 10.86
CA ALA A 62 8.26 9.30 10.99
C ALA A 62 8.11 8.56 9.65
N LEU A 63 8.14 9.27 8.51
CA LEU A 63 7.94 8.68 7.18
C LEU A 63 8.88 7.51 6.84
N PRO A 64 10.20 7.56 7.10
CA PRO A 64 11.09 6.43 6.82
C PRO A 64 10.68 5.17 7.61
N ILE A 65 10.26 5.34 8.87
CA ILE A 65 9.83 4.25 9.73
C ILE A 65 8.51 3.65 9.20
N ILE A 66 7.57 4.51 8.83
CA ILE A 66 6.30 4.12 8.20
C ILE A 66 6.55 3.37 6.89
N THR A 67 7.52 3.79 6.10
CA THR A 67 7.89 3.12 4.84
C THR A 67 8.39 1.70 5.09
N ILE A 68 9.16 1.47 6.16
CA ILE A 68 9.58 0.11 6.55
C ILE A 68 8.37 -0.76 6.92
N ILE A 69 7.42 -0.21 7.68
CA ILE A 69 6.16 -0.91 8.03
C ILE A 69 5.38 -1.29 6.78
N ASN A 70 5.21 -0.35 5.84
CA ASN A 70 4.59 -0.61 4.54
C ASN A 70 5.35 -1.65 3.72
N GLY A 71 6.67 -1.72 3.87
CA GLY A 71 7.52 -2.77 3.27
C GLY A 71 7.08 -4.17 3.66
N PHE A 72 6.75 -4.41 4.93
CA PHE A 72 6.21 -5.69 5.38
C PHE A 72 4.85 -6.00 4.75
N ALA A 73 3.96 -5.01 4.64
CA ALA A 73 2.69 -5.17 3.93
C ALA A 73 2.90 -5.55 2.47
N PHE A 74 3.90 -4.94 1.82
CA PHE A 74 4.32 -5.27 0.48
C PHE A 74 4.84 -6.71 0.37
N CYS A 75 5.70 -7.17 1.29
CA CYS A 75 6.19 -8.54 1.31
C CYS A 75 5.04 -9.56 1.38
N ILE A 76 4.07 -9.35 2.27
CA ILE A 76 2.92 -10.26 2.43
C ILE A 76 2.01 -10.20 1.21
N GLY A 77 1.67 -8.99 0.74
CA GLY A 77 0.76 -8.81 -0.39
C GLY A 77 1.34 -9.33 -1.71
N VAL A 78 2.58 -8.97 -2.05
CA VAL A 78 3.26 -9.44 -3.27
C VAL A 78 3.57 -10.95 -3.16
N GLY A 79 3.99 -11.44 -1.99
CA GLY A 79 4.22 -12.86 -1.76
C GLY A 79 2.95 -13.69 -1.98
N SER A 80 1.83 -13.25 -1.42
CA SER A 80 0.53 -13.91 -1.59
C SER A 80 0.02 -13.81 -3.03
N ALA A 81 0.14 -12.64 -3.66
CA ALA A 81 -0.20 -12.41 -5.06
C ALA A 81 0.59 -13.33 -6.02
N SER A 82 1.88 -13.56 -5.72
CA SER A 82 2.72 -14.47 -6.51
C SER A 82 2.23 -15.92 -6.43
N VAL A 83 1.85 -16.39 -5.23
CA VAL A 83 1.28 -17.74 -5.06
C VAL A 83 -0.10 -17.83 -5.74
N MET A 84 -0.92 -16.78 -5.62
CA MET A 84 -2.24 -16.70 -6.23
C MET A 84 -2.18 -16.78 -7.74
N SER A 85 -1.27 -16.03 -8.37
CA SER A 85 -1.05 -16.07 -9.82
C SER A 85 -0.71 -17.47 -10.33
N ARG A 86 0.13 -18.23 -9.60
CA ARG A 86 0.44 -19.63 -9.94
C ARG A 86 -0.76 -20.56 -9.77
N ALA A 87 -1.54 -20.39 -8.69
CA ALA A 87 -2.73 -21.20 -8.42
C ALA A 87 -3.84 -20.95 -9.46
N ILE A 88 -3.97 -19.71 -9.96
CA ILE A 88 -4.85 -19.36 -11.09
C ILE A 88 -4.36 -20.04 -12.36
N GLY A 89 -3.07 -19.96 -12.67
CA GLY A 89 -2.49 -20.61 -13.86
C GLY A 89 -2.64 -22.13 -13.89
N TYR A 90 -2.65 -22.79 -12.73
CA TYR A 90 -2.88 -24.24 -12.60
C TYR A 90 -4.36 -24.63 -12.51
N GLY A 91 -5.28 -23.67 -12.34
CA GLY A 91 -6.71 -23.93 -12.16
C GLY A 91 -7.09 -24.54 -10.79
N ASP A 92 -6.22 -24.42 -9.77
CA ASP A 92 -6.47 -24.98 -8.44
C ASP A 92 -7.30 -24.04 -7.54
N VAL A 93 -8.62 -24.17 -7.64
CA VAL A 93 -9.60 -23.38 -6.87
C VAL A 93 -9.49 -23.63 -5.35
N LYS A 94 -9.05 -24.83 -4.92
CA LYS A 94 -8.90 -25.13 -3.49
C LYS A 94 -7.75 -24.33 -2.89
N THR A 95 -6.64 -24.24 -3.61
CA THR A 95 -5.48 -23.44 -3.18
C THR A 95 -5.79 -21.94 -3.22
N GLN A 96 -6.50 -21.47 -4.25
CA GLN A 96 -6.95 -20.06 -4.34
C GLN A 96 -7.72 -19.61 -3.10
N SER A 97 -8.72 -20.37 -2.65
CA SER A 97 -9.52 -20.02 -1.46
C SER A 97 -8.70 -20.06 -0.16
N LYS A 98 -7.71 -20.95 -0.05
CA LYS A 98 -6.83 -21.04 1.13
C LYS A 98 -5.84 -19.88 1.24
N ILE A 99 -5.41 -19.30 0.12
CA ILE A 99 -4.45 -18.18 0.11
C ILE A 99 -5.03 -16.97 0.83
N PHE A 100 -6.31 -16.67 0.62
CA PHE A 100 -6.96 -15.54 1.29
C PHE A 100 -6.95 -15.67 2.82
N GLY A 101 -7.29 -16.86 3.34
CA GLY A 101 -7.22 -17.14 4.78
C GLY A 101 -5.79 -17.02 5.32
N ASN A 102 -4.81 -17.55 4.59
CA ASN A 102 -3.40 -17.46 4.99
C ASN A 102 -2.88 -16.02 4.96
N LEU A 103 -3.31 -15.22 3.98
CA LEU A 103 -2.98 -13.80 3.89
C LEU A 103 -3.50 -13.06 5.12
N ILE A 104 -4.76 -13.25 5.51
CA ILE A 104 -5.34 -12.60 6.69
C ILE A 104 -4.55 -12.98 7.95
N VAL A 105 -4.29 -14.28 8.15
CA VAL A 105 -3.56 -14.75 9.33
C VAL A 105 -2.14 -14.17 9.36
N MET A 106 -1.41 -14.20 8.25
CA MET A 106 -0.06 -13.62 8.19
C MET A 106 -0.06 -12.11 8.41
N SER A 107 -0.99 -11.37 7.78
CA SER A 107 -1.12 -9.93 7.97
C SER A 107 -1.43 -9.56 9.42
N VAL A 108 -2.33 -10.29 10.08
CA VAL A 108 -2.66 -10.06 11.50
C VAL A 108 -1.48 -10.39 12.41
N VAL A 109 -0.78 -11.50 12.19
CA VAL A 109 0.39 -11.87 13.00
C VAL A 109 1.53 -10.85 12.86
N VAL A 110 1.86 -10.47 11.62
CA VAL A 110 2.95 -9.52 11.36
C VAL A 110 2.58 -8.12 11.86
N SER A 111 1.35 -7.68 11.64
CA SER A 111 0.91 -6.37 12.15
C SER A 111 0.91 -6.31 13.67
N LEU A 112 0.46 -7.36 14.38
CA LEU A 112 0.56 -7.43 15.84
C LEU A 112 2.01 -7.31 16.33
N LEU A 113 2.94 -8.01 15.69
CA LEU A 113 4.37 -7.91 16.01
C LEU A 113 4.90 -6.49 15.80
N ILE A 114 4.55 -5.87 14.66
CA ILE A 114 4.91 -4.48 14.35
C ILE A 114 4.29 -3.51 15.35
N THR A 115 3.04 -3.73 15.77
CA THR A 115 2.36 -2.87 16.75
C THR A 115 3.05 -2.93 18.11
N ILE A 116 3.39 -4.13 18.58
CA ILE A 116 4.06 -4.31 19.88
C ILE A 116 5.45 -3.67 19.87
N ILE A 117 6.25 -3.95 18.83
CA ILE A 117 7.61 -3.41 18.68
C ILE A 117 7.54 -1.89 18.49
N GLY A 118 6.66 -1.43 17.60
CA GLY A 118 6.49 -0.03 17.27
C GLY A 118 6.04 0.81 18.47
N TYR A 119 5.11 0.31 19.28
CA TYR A 119 4.66 1.03 20.47
C TYR A 119 5.76 1.13 21.54
N HIS A 120 6.57 0.09 21.72
CA HIS A 120 7.65 0.10 22.72
C HIS A 120 8.89 0.90 22.27
N PHE A 121 9.19 0.89 20.97
CA PHE A 121 10.39 1.53 20.41
C PHE A 121 10.10 2.86 19.70
N GLY A 122 8.86 3.32 19.61
CA GLY A 122 8.46 4.45 18.78
C GLY A 122 9.19 5.75 19.10
N GLU A 123 9.27 6.12 20.38
CA GLU A 123 10.01 7.32 20.79
C GLU A 123 11.50 7.22 20.45
N LYS A 124 12.11 6.05 20.69
CA LYS A 124 13.53 5.79 20.38
C LYS A 124 13.80 5.83 18.87
N LEU A 125 12.89 5.32 18.06
CA LEU A 125 13.01 5.34 16.61
C LEU A 125 12.99 6.78 16.09
N ILE A 126 12.12 7.64 16.63
CA ILE A 126 12.03 9.04 16.21
C ILE A 126 13.22 9.87 16.71
N LEU A 127 13.71 9.60 17.92
CA LEU A 127 14.98 10.17 18.39
C LEU A 127 16.14 9.78 17.47
N LEU A 128 16.18 8.52 17.00
CA LEU A 128 17.22 8.02 16.09
C LEU A 128 17.13 8.66 14.69
N MET A 129 15.93 9.06 14.26
CA MET A 129 15.73 9.83 13.03
C MET A 129 16.19 11.29 13.15
N GLY A 130 16.60 11.75 14.34
CA GLY A 130 17.09 13.11 14.58
C GLY A 130 16.05 14.06 15.18
N GLY A 131 14.98 13.53 15.77
CA GLY A 131 13.98 14.34 16.47
C GLY A 131 14.59 15.08 17.67
N THR A 132 14.26 16.36 17.83
CA THR A 132 14.69 17.18 18.97
C THR A 132 13.49 17.87 19.63
N GLY A 133 13.46 17.90 20.98
CA GLY A 133 12.47 18.64 21.76
C GLY A 133 11.01 18.31 21.40
N GLU A 134 10.23 19.34 21.08
CA GLU A 134 8.81 19.23 20.71
C GLU A 134 8.57 18.41 19.43
N VAL A 135 9.53 18.37 18.51
CA VAL A 135 9.43 17.61 17.24
C VAL A 135 9.34 16.11 17.52
N THR A 136 10.09 15.62 18.52
CA THR A 136 10.04 14.21 18.94
C THR A 136 8.69 13.86 19.56
N LEU A 137 8.11 14.78 20.36
CA LEU A 137 6.81 14.56 21.00
C LEU A 137 5.71 14.45 19.95
N GLU A 138 5.65 15.39 19.02
CA GLU A 138 4.64 15.41 17.94
C GLU A 138 4.82 14.24 16.96
N GLY A 139 6.07 13.93 16.58
CA GLY A 139 6.38 12.75 15.78
C GLY A 139 5.93 11.45 16.46
N THR A 140 6.18 11.31 17.78
CA THR A 140 5.82 10.09 18.52
C THR A 140 4.32 9.93 18.65
N LYS A 141 3.57 11.02 18.86
CA LYS A 141 2.09 10.99 18.83
C LYS A 141 1.57 10.53 17.48
N TYR A 142 2.11 11.07 16.38
CA TYR A 142 1.74 10.68 15.03
C TYR A 142 2.04 9.20 14.78
N PHE A 143 3.24 8.75 15.12
CA PHE A 143 3.68 7.36 14.94
C PHE A 143 2.87 6.36 15.77
N ASN A 144 2.58 6.67 17.03
CA ASN A 144 1.73 5.81 17.86
C ASN A 144 0.30 5.70 17.32
N THR A 145 -0.25 6.80 16.83
CA THR A 145 -1.58 6.80 16.18
C THR A 145 -1.56 5.95 14.91
N TYR A 146 -0.50 6.08 14.10
CA TYR A 146 -0.31 5.28 12.89
C TYR A 146 -0.20 3.78 13.21
N ILE A 147 0.58 3.39 14.22
CA ILE A 147 0.77 2.00 14.63
C ILE A 147 -0.53 1.34 15.11
N LEU A 148 -1.37 2.07 15.84
CA LEU A 148 -2.66 1.53 16.27
C LEU A 148 -3.55 1.19 15.07
N GLY A 149 -3.48 2.00 14.00
CA GLY A 149 -4.17 1.73 12.72
C GLY A 149 -3.44 0.74 11.80
N SER A 150 -2.17 0.42 12.05
CA SER A 150 -1.32 -0.32 11.11
C SER A 150 -1.84 -1.72 10.80
N VAL A 151 -2.56 -2.37 11.73
CA VAL A 151 -3.20 -3.68 11.49
C VAL A 151 -4.17 -3.62 10.31
N PHE A 152 -5.01 -2.59 10.28
CA PHE A 152 -5.97 -2.39 9.20
C PHE A 152 -5.28 -1.96 7.91
N LEU A 153 -4.27 -1.10 8.00
CA LEU A 153 -3.51 -0.64 6.83
C LEU A 153 -2.76 -1.78 6.14
N ILE A 154 -2.03 -2.61 6.90
CA ILE A 154 -1.30 -3.76 6.37
C ILE A 154 -2.26 -4.76 5.72
N LEU A 155 -3.40 -5.02 6.37
CA LEU A 155 -4.42 -5.91 5.83
C LEU A 155 -5.03 -5.37 4.53
N ALA A 156 -5.41 -4.09 4.49
CA ALA A 156 -5.97 -3.44 3.32
C ALA A 156 -4.97 -3.46 2.15
N GLU A 157 -3.71 -3.09 2.38
CA GLU A 157 -2.63 -3.09 1.38
C GLU A 157 -2.31 -4.49 0.85
N ALA A 158 -2.35 -5.52 1.72
CA ALA A 158 -2.12 -6.90 1.31
C ALA A 158 -3.29 -7.43 0.47
N CYS A 159 -4.53 -7.19 0.91
CA CYS A 159 -5.74 -7.56 0.17
C CYS A 159 -5.79 -6.88 -1.20
N ASN A 160 -5.45 -5.60 -1.27
CA ASN A 160 -5.42 -4.84 -2.51
C ASN A 160 -4.50 -5.50 -3.55
N LYS A 161 -3.28 -5.87 -3.14
CA LYS A 161 -2.32 -6.57 -4.00
C LYS A 161 -2.79 -7.96 -4.41
N LEU A 162 -3.48 -8.67 -3.52
CA LEU A 162 -4.05 -9.98 -3.83
C LEU A 162 -5.17 -9.87 -4.87
N ILE A 163 -6.13 -8.96 -4.71
CA ILE A 163 -7.22 -8.72 -5.68
C ILE A 163 -6.63 -8.32 -7.04
N LYS A 164 -5.60 -7.48 -7.05
CA LYS A 164 -4.89 -7.08 -8.27
C LYS A 164 -4.27 -8.28 -9.00
N SER A 165 -3.86 -9.32 -8.26
CA SER A 165 -3.28 -10.54 -8.83
C SER A 165 -4.31 -11.47 -9.48
N GLU A 166 -5.59 -11.36 -9.12
CA GLU A 166 -6.68 -12.10 -9.75
C GLU A 166 -7.07 -11.52 -11.12
N GLY A 167 -6.58 -10.32 -11.46
CA GLY A 167 -6.90 -9.62 -12.70
C GLY A 167 -8.15 -8.74 -12.63
N GLU A 168 -8.80 -8.64 -11.46
CA GLU A 168 -9.94 -7.75 -11.19
C GLU A 168 -9.47 -6.30 -10.94
N ILE A 169 -8.83 -5.72 -11.96
CA ILE A 169 -8.23 -4.37 -11.91
C ILE A 169 -9.30 -3.30 -11.61
N LYS A 170 -10.55 -3.49 -12.05
CA LYS A 170 -11.65 -2.55 -11.79
C LYS A 170 -12.01 -2.44 -10.31
N LEU A 171 -12.11 -3.56 -9.61
CA LEU A 171 -12.39 -3.58 -8.17
C LEU A 171 -11.22 -2.99 -7.39
N THR A 172 -10.00 -3.31 -7.81
CA THR A 172 -8.76 -2.75 -7.23
C THR A 172 -8.73 -1.23 -7.35
N SER A 173 -8.98 -0.67 -8.53
CA SER A 173 -8.95 0.78 -8.76
C SER A 173 -10.02 1.55 -7.96
N ILE A 174 -11.20 0.96 -7.74
CA ILE A 174 -12.24 1.58 -6.90
C ILE A 174 -11.81 1.52 -5.42
N PHE A 175 -11.21 0.41 -4.99
CA PHE A 175 -10.73 0.24 -3.61
C PHE A 175 -9.56 1.17 -3.28
N ASP A 176 -8.61 1.33 -4.22
CA ASP A 176 -7.52 2.31 -4.14
C ASP A 176 -8.07 3.73 -3.95
N TRP A 177 -9.07 4.11 -4.74
CA TRP A 177 -9.67 5.45 -4.68
C TRP A 177 -10.52 5.71 -3.43
N LEU A 178 -10.86 4.66 -2.68
CA LEU A 178 -11.64 4.76 -1.44
C LEU A 178 -10.72 4.85 -0.20
N PHE A 179 -9.46 4.44 -0.34
CA PHE A 179 -8.45 4.42 0.71
C PHE A 179 -7.32 5.45 0.53
N VAL A 180 -7.28 6.15 -0.61
CA VAL A 180 -6.42 7.33 -0.89
C VAL A 180 -7.25 8.59 -0.77
#